data_AF-A0A4Q4CL66-F1
#
_entry.id   AF-A0A4Q4CL66-F1
#
_cell.length_a   1.000
_cell.length_b   1.000
_cell.length_c   1.000
_cell.angle_alpha   90.00
_cell.angle_beta   90.00
_cell.angle_gamma   90.00
#
_symmetry.space_group_name_H-M   'P 1'
#
loop_
_entity.id
_entity.type
_entity.pdbx_description
1 polymer ?
#
loop_
_entity_poly.entity_id
_entity_poly.type
_entity_poly.pdbx_seq_one_letter_code
_entity_poly.pdbx_strand_id
1 'polypeptide(L)'
;MSRRTDSVEQLVERAREGDARSVARLISLVEDESPLLREVMAALAPHTGNAQVIGITGSPGVGKSTSTSALVTELRRAGKRVGVLAVDPSSPFSGGALLGDRV
;
A
#
# COMPACT_ATOMS: atom_id res chain seq x y z
N MET A 1 6.69 22.52 -16.99
CA MET A 1 7.01 22.02 -15.62
C MET A 1 7.88 20.78 -15.77
N SER A 2 9.18 20.93 -15.50
CA SER A 2 10.17 19.85 -15.65
C SER A 2 9.90 18.77 -14.60
N ARG A 3 9.60 17.52 -15.02
CA ARG A 3 9.56 16.38 -14.10
C ARG A 3 10.99 16.15 -13.63
N ARG A 4 11.33 16.62 -12.43
CA ARG A 4 12.47 16.05 -11.70
C ARG A 4 12.12 14.59 -11.45
N THR A 5 12.88 13.69 -12.04
CA THR A 5 12.89 12.29 -11.62
C THR A 5 13.45 12.31 -10.20
N ASP A 6 12.59 12.25 -9.19
CA ASP A 6 13.02 12.09 -7.80
C ASP A 6 13.82 10.78 -7.71
N SER A 7 14.95 10.78 -6.98
CA SER A 7 15.71 9.54 -6.75
C SER A 7 14.91 8.57 -5.88
N VAL A 8 15.30 7.28 -5.86
CA VAL A 8 14.62 6.29 -5.02
C VAL A 8 14.67 6.70 -3.55
N GLU A 9 15.78 7.25 -3.06
CA GLU A 9 15.92 7.72 -1.69
C GLU A 9 14.94 8.87 -1.39
N GLN A 10 14.78 9.82 -2.31
CA GLN A 10 13.83 10.92 -2.16
C GLN A 10 12.39 10.43 -2.14
N LEU A 11 12.06 9.42 -2.94
CA LEU A 11 10.75 8.78 -2.92
C LEU A 11 10.50 8.05 -1.60
N VAL A 12 11.49 7.32 -1.08
CA VAL A 12 11.38 6.60 0.20
C VAL A 12 11.22 7.57 1.38
N GLU A 13 12.02 8.63 1.44
CA GLU A 13 11.90 9.63 2.53
C GLU A 13 10.51 10.28 2.55
N ARG A 14 10.02 10.77 1.40
CA ARG A 14 8.68 11.36 1.31
C ARG A 14 7.58 10.35 1.66
N ALA A 15 7.72 9.09 1.24
CA ALA A 15 6.77 8.04 1.61
C ALA A 15 6.74 7.80 3.13
N ARG A 16 7.89 7.82 3.80
CA ARG A 16 8.00 7.67 5.27
C ARG A 16 7.35 8.83 6.03
N GLU A 17 7.41 10.02 5.47
CA GLU A 17 6.71 11.23 5.96
C GLU A 17 5.18 11.18 5.71
N GLY A 18 4.70 10.20 4.94
CA GLY A 18 3.29 9.99 4.66
C GLY A 18 2.80 10.64 3.37
N ASP A 19 3.70 11.02 2.45
CA ASP A 19 3.29 11.49 1.12
C ASP A 19 2.65 10.36 0.30
N ALA A 20 1.35 10.48 0.06
CA ALA A 20 0.57 9.45 -0.62
C ALA A 20 1.01 9.21 -2.06
N ARG A 21 1.55 10.22 -2.75
CA ARG A 21 2.00 10.08 -4.15
C ARG A 21 3.30 9.28 -4.23
N SER A 22 4.23 9.51 -3.32
CA SER A 22 5.45 8.73 -3.19
C SER A 22 5.15 7.28 -2.84
N VAL A 23 4.20 7.02 -1.93
CA VAL A 23 3.74 5.65 -1.64
C VAL A 23 3.17 4.98 -2.90
N ALA A 24 2.25 5.64 -3.60
CA ALA A 24 1.67 5.11 -4.82
C ALA A 24 2.75 4.84 -5.90
N ARG A 25 3.72 5.74 -6.04
CA ARG A 25 4.82 5.57 -7.00
C ARG A 25 5.70 4.37 -6.66
N LEU A 26 6.01 4.16 -5.39
CA LEU A 26 6.78 2.99 -4.94
C LEU A 26 6.01 1.69 -5.19
N ILE A 27 4.69 1.66 -4.93
CA ILE A 27 3.84 0.51 -5.26
C ILE A 27 3.92 0.21 -6.76
N SER A 28 3.73 1.20 -7.63
CA SER A 28 3.83 0.98 -9.09
C SER A 28 5.20 0.47 -9.52
N LEU A 29 6.29 0.98 -8.94
CA LEU A 29 7.64 0.47 -9.27
C LEU A 29 7.82 -1.01 -8.89
N VAL A 30 7.15 -1.47 -7.83
CA VAL A 30 7.14 -2.86 -7.41
C VAL A 30 6.25 -3.72 -8.30
N GLU A 31 5.04 -3.26 -8.60
CA GLU A 31 4.07 -3.98 -9.44
C GLU A 31 4.54 -4.12 -10.90
N ASP A 32 5.22 -3.10 -11.43
CA ASP A 32 5.74 -3.07 -12.81
C ASP A 32 7.08 -3.82 -12.98
N GLU A 33 7.58 -4.49 -11.93
CA GLU A 33 8.91 -5.12 -11.91
C GLU A 33 10.03 -4.19 -12.42
N SER A 34 9.99 -2.92 -12.00
CA SER A 34 10.89 -1.89 -12.50
C SER A 34 12.36 -2.29 -12.38
N PRO A 35 13.25 -1.87 -13.29
CA PRO A 35 14.70 -2.02 -13.12
C PRO A 35 15.23 -1.45 -11.80
N LEU A 36 14.50 -0.50 -11.19
CA LEU A 36 14.81 0.12 -9.89
C LEU A 36 14.35 -0.73 -8.69
N LEU A 37 13.70 -1.88 -8.89
CA LEU A 37 13.13 -2.69 -7.81
C LEU A 37 14.18 -3.04 -6.74
N ARG A 38 15.40 -3.42 -7.15
CA ARG A 38 16.47 -3.76 -6.19
C ARG A 38 16.87 -2.56 -5.32
N GLU A 39 16.94 -1.38 -5.92
CA GLU A 39 17.26 -0.12 -5.24
C GLU A 39 16.14 0.26 -4.26
N VAL A 40 14.88 0.16 -4.69
CA VAL A 40 13.69 0.37 -3.85
C VAL A 40 13.69 -0.57 -2.64
N MET A 41 13.93 -1.86 -2.86
CA MET A 41 13.97 -2.85 -1.77
C MET A 41 15.11 -2.57 -0.79
N ALA A 42 16.30 -2.23 -1.28
CA ALA A 42 17.45 -1.89 -0.44
C ALA A 42 17.19 -0.63 0.40
N ALA A 43 16.58 0.41 -0.19
CA ALA A 43 16.25 1.65 0.50
C ALA A 43 15.14 1.47 1.54
N LEU A 44 14.17 0.59 1.30
CA LEU A 44 13.09 0.31 2.25
C LEU A 44 13.51 -0.62 3.40
N ALA A 45 14.43 -1.56 3.16
CA ALA A 45 14.78 -2.63 4.11
C ALA A 45 15.03 -2.13 5.55
N PRO A 46 15.79 -1.04 5.81
CA PRO A 46 16.05 -0.54 7.17
C PRO A 46 14.80 -0.03 7.92
N HIS A 47 13.70 0.22 7.21
CA HIS A 47 12.49 0.85 7.76
C HIS A 47 11.32 -0.14 7.96
N THR A 48 11.49 -1.40 7.53
CA THR A 48 10.45 -2.44 7.63
C THR A 48 10.48 -3.19 8.96
N GLY A 49 9.49 -4.06 9.20
CA GLY A 49 9.43 -4.96 10.37
C GLY A 49 8.83 -4.35 11.65
N ASN A 50 8.54 -3.05 11.66
CA ASN A 50 8.02 -2.33 12.84
C ASN A 50 6.48 -2.25 12.91
N ALA A 51 5.78 -2.76 11.89
CA ALA A 51 4.33 -2.70 11.79
C ALA A 51 3.67 -3.99 12.28
N GLN A 52 2.56 -3.88 13.00
CA GLN A 52 1.69 -5.03 13.29
C GLN A 52 0.91 -5.39 12.02
N VAL A 53 1.02 -6.64 11.59
CA VAL A 53 0.30 -7.17 10.41
C VAL A 53 -0.85 -8.06 10.89
N ILE A 54 -2.07 -7.76 10.46
CA ILE A 54 -3.29 -8.48 10.83
C ILE A 54 -3.94 -9.01 9.56
N GLY A 55 -4.10 -10.34 9.46
CA GLY A 55 -4.87 -10.98 8.39
C GLY A 55 -6.36 -11.00 8.73
N ILE A 56 -7.20 -10.53 7.81
CA ILE A 56 -8.67 -10.59 7.95
C ILE A 56 -9.23 -11.43 6.81
N THR A 57 -9.89 -12.53 7.15
CA THR A 57 -10.53 -13.44 6.20
C THR A 57 -11.97 -13.74 6.62
N GLY A 58 -12.75 -14.32 5.71
CA GLY A 58 -14.12 -14.72 5.94
C GLY A 58 -14.90 -14.82 4.63
N SER A 59 -15.95 -15.64 4.65
CA SER A 59 -16.83 -15.92 3.51
C SER A 59 -17.43 -14.65 2.89
N PRO A 60 -17.85 -14.70 1.61
CA PRO A 60 -18.60 -13.62 0.99
C PRO A 60 -19.83 -13.25 1.84
N GLY A 61 -20.10 -11.96 2.02
CA GLY A 61 -21.26 -11.48 2.78
C GLY A 61 -21.13 -11.49 4.31
N VAL A 62 -20.04 -12.02 4.89
CA VAL A 62 -19.86 -12.08 6.37
C VAL A 62 -19.68 -10.71 7.07
N GLY A 63 -19.73 -9.61 6.32
CA GLY A 63 -19.49 -8.27 6.86
C GLY A 63 -18.02 -7.90 7.04
N LYS A 64 -17.10 -8.62 6.39
CA LYS A 64 -15.64 -8.39 6.48
C LYS A 64 -15.26 -6.91 6.26
N SER A 65 -15.76 -6.27 5.19
CA SER A 65 -15.47 -4.86 4.91
C SER A 65 -15.99 -3.92 5.99
N THR A 66 -17.16 -4.22 6.57
CA THR A 66 -17.74 -3.46 7.69
C THR A 66 -16.85 -3.56 8.93
N SER A 67 -16.44 -4.78 9.30
CA SER A 67 -15.55 -5.02 10.44
C SER A 67 -14.17 -4.39 10.24
N THR A 68 -13.59 -4.50 9.03
CA THR A 68 -12.31 -3.84 8.70
C THR A 68 -12.43 -2.32 8.81
N SER A 69 -13.51 -1.72 8.28
CA SER A 69 -13.75 -0.27 8.37
C SER A 69 -13.88 0.22 9.82
N ALA A 70 -14.61 -0.52 10.65
CA ALA A 70 -14.74 -0.22 12.08
C ALA A 70 -13.38 -0.31 12.80
N LEU A 71 -12.61 -1.38 12.56
CA LEU A 71 -11.27 -1.55 13.14
C LEU A 71 -10.32 -0.43 12.74
N VAL A 72 -10.26 -0.08 11.45
CA VAL A 72 -9.43 1.02 10.94
C VAL A 72 -9.83 2.34 11.60
N THR A 73 -11.13 2.59 11.76
CA THR A 73 -11.65 3.80 12.40
C THR A 73 -11.15 3.92 13.84
N GLU A 74 -11.26 2.86 14.63
CA GLU A 74 -10.79 2.87 16.03
C GLU A 74 -9.26 2.99 16.15
N LEU A 75 -8.49 2.30 15.31
CA LEU A 75 -7.03 2.42 15.29
C LEU A 75 -6.58 3.85 14.93
N ARG A 76 -7.25 4.49 13.97
CA ARG A 76 -6.97 5.89 13.61
C ARG A 76 -7.39 6.85 14.72
N ARG A 77 -8.51 6.61 15.41
CA ARG A 77 -8.90 7.37 16.62
C ARG A 77 -7.84 7.28 17.72
N ALA A 78 -7.18 6.13 17.85
CA ALA A 78 -6.04 5.93 18.75
C ALA A 78 -4.70 6.49 18.22
N GLY A 79 -4.72 7.31 17.15
CA GLY A 79 -3.54 7.95 16.58
C GLY A 79 -2.61 7.01 15.81
N LYS A 80 -3.06 5.80 15.45
CA LYS A 80 -2.24 4.86 14.65
C LYS A 80 -2.32 5.19 13.16
N ARG A 81 -1.20 4.99 12.46
CA ARG A 81 -1.14 4.95 10.99
C ARG A 81 -1.55 3.56 10.52
N VAL A 82 -2.49 3.48 9.58
CA VAL A 82 -3.08 2.22 9.12
C VAL A 82 -3.02 2.15 7.60
N GLY A 83 -2.47 1.05 7.08
CA GLY A 83 -2.55 0.67 5.68
C GLY A 83 -3.46 -0.56 5.52
N VAL A 84 -4.22 -0.62 4.43
CA VAL A 84 -5.07 -1.77 4.10
C VAL A 84 -4.64 -2.29 2.74
N LEU A 85 -4.20 -3.55 2.70
CA LEU A 85 -3.86 -4.26 1.46
C LEU A 85 -4.93 -5.31 1.19
N ALA A 86 -5.61 -5.19 0.05
CA ALA A 86 -6.55 -6.19 -0.41
C ALA A 86 -5.81 -7.25 -1.24
N VAL A 87 -6.02 -8.52 -0.92
CA VAL A 87 -5.49 -9.65 -1.70
C VAL A 87 -6.68 -10.36 -2.34
N ASP A 88 -6.75 -10.31 -3.67
CA ASP A 88 -7.78 -10.99 -4.46
C ASP A 88 -7.13 -12.09 -5.31
N PRO A 89 -7.34 -13.38 -4.97
CA PRO A 89 -6.76 -14.50 -5.73
C PRO A 89 -7.35 -14.64 -7.15
N SER A 90 -8.43 -13.93 -7.48
CA SER A 90 -9.02 -13.93 -8.84
C SER A 90 -8.29 -13.00 -9.83
N SER A 91 -7.26 -12.26 -9.38
CA SER A 91 -6.59 -11.22 -10.16
C SER A 91 -5.94 -11.63 -11.50
N PRO A 92 -5.59 -12.90 -11.80
CA PRO A 92 -5.12 -13.25 -13.14
C PRO A 92 -6.18 -13.04 -14.25
N PHE A 93 -7.47 -12.95 -13.89
CA PHE A 93 -8.56 -12.86 -14.87
C PHE A 93 -9.12 -11.44 -15.09
N SER A 94 -8.85 -10.48 -14.18
CA SER A 94 -9.48 -9.14 -14.23
C SER A 94 -8.52 -7.98 -14.55
N GLY A 95 -7.21 -8.23 -14.70
CA GLY A 95 -6.23 -7.21 -15.07
C GLY A 95 -5.86 -6.24 -13.94
N GLY A 96 -6.23 -6.55 -12.70
CA GLY A 96 -5.97 -5.70 -11.53
C GLY A 96 -6.98 -4.55 -11.39
N ALA A 97 -7.40 -4.27 -10.15
CA ALA A 97 -8.28 -3.15 -9.85
C ALA A 97 -7.43 -1.89 -9.59
N LEU A 98 -7.40 -0.97 -10.56
CA LEU A 98 -6.73 0.33 -10.42
C LEU A 98 -7.26 1.14 -9.23
N LEU A 99 -8.56 1.06 -8.98
CA LEU A 99 -9.29 1.65 -7.87
C LEU A 99 -10.56 0.80 -7.72
N GLY A 100 -10.68 0.01 -6.65
CA GLY A 100 -11.89 -0.77 -6.38
C GLY A 100 -13.14 0.10 -6.56
N ASP A 101 -14.07 -0.40 -7.37
CA ASP A 101 -15.33 0.20 -7.83
C ASP A 101 -15.62 1.65 -7.39
N ARG A 102 -15.54 2.55 -8.36
CA ARG A 102 -16.44 3.71 -8.44
C ARG A 102 -17.26 3.61 -9.71
N VAL A 103 -18.38 2.89 -9.61
CA VAL A 103 -19.62 3.20 -10.33
C VAL A 103 -20.69 3.43 -9.26
#